data_AF-A0A2G9S3S0-F1
#
_entry.id   AF-A0A2G9S3S0-F1
#
_cell.length_a   1.000
_cell.length_b   1.000
_cell.length_c   1.000
_cell.angle_alpha   90.00
_cell.angle_beta   90.00
_cell.angle_gamma   90.00
#
_symmetry.space_group_name_H-M   'P 1'
#
loop_
_entity.id
_entity.type
_entity.pdbx_description
1 polymer ?
#
loop_
_entity_poly.entity_id
_entity_poly.type
_entity_poly.pdbx_seq_one_letter_code
_entity_poly.pdbx_strand_id
1 'polypeptide(L)'
;CRIGVGCPVLLEDPVLNGIAKKIGRTPAQVALRYLLQRGIVVLAKSYTEHRIKENLQVFDFQLEEEDMNSLYALNKNIRYDKMPMWEDHPKYPFHDEY
;
A
#
# COMPACT_ATOMS: atom_id res chain seq x y z
N CYS A 1 3.05 -11.17 4.56
CA CYS A 1 4.10 -10.62 5.43
C CYS A 1 3.59 -10.61 6.84
N ARG A 2 4.37 -11.12 7.81
CA ARG A 2 4.15 -10.69 9.19
C ARG A 2 4.50 -9.20 9.22
N ILE A 3 3.61 -8.38 9.75
CA ILE A 3 3.83 -6.96 9.89
C ILE A 3 4.91 -6.82 10.98
N GLY A 4 5.96 -6.04 10.70
CA GLY A 4 7.02 -5.80 11.68
C GLY A 4 6.44 -5.25 12.98
N VAL A 5 7.04 -5.62 14.12
CA VAL A 5 6.60 -5.16 15.44
C VAL A 5 6.56 -3.62 15.45
N GLY A 6 5.38 -3.05 15.74
CA GLY A 6 5.14 -1.60 15.78
C GLY A 6 4.73 -0.94 14.46
N CYS A 7 4.65 -1.66 13.35
CA CYS A 7 4.13 -1.10 12.09
C CYS A 7 2.59 -1.21 12.03
N PRO A 8 1.88 -0.17 11.55
CA PRO A 8 0.43 -0.20 11.44
C PRO A 8 -0.03 -1.17 10.34
N VAL A 9 -1.25 -1.71 10.47
CA VAL A 9 -1.86 -2.53 9.43
C VAL A 9 -2.48 -1.62 8.37
N LEU A 10 -1.86 -1.53 7.18
CA LEU A 10 -2.30 -0.62 6.12
C LEU A 10 -3.77 -0.80 5.73
N LEU A 11 -4.23 -2.04 5.61
CA LEU A 11 -5.61 -2.34 5.19
C LEU A 11 -6.66 -2.00 6.25
N GLU A 12 -6.25 -1.68 7.47
CA GLU A 12 -7.12 -1.23 8.57
C GLU A 12 -7.07 0.30 8.76
N ASP A 13 -6.33 1.03 7.92
CA ASP A 13 -6.26 2.48 8.00
C ASP A 13 -7.64 3.11 7.74
N PRO A 14 -8.12 4.03 8.61
CA PRO A 14 -9.47 4.57 8.51
C PRO A 14 -9.69 5.41 7.26
N VAL A 15 -8.68 6.11 6.74
CA VAL A 15 -8.80 6.90 5.50
C VAL A 15 -8.94 5.97 4.31
N LEU A 16 -8.11 4.93 4.25
CA LEU A 16 -8.17 3.92 3.19
C LEU A 16 -9.53 3.20 3.18
N ASN A 17 -10.03 2.82 4.36
CA ASN A 17 -11.34 2.20 4.51
C ASN A 17 -12.50 3.15 4.16
N GLY A 18 -12.38 4.43 4.52
CA GLY A 18 -13.36 5.46 4.17
C GLY A 18 -13.51 5.61 2.66
N ILE A 19 -12.39 5.71 1.95
CA ILE A 19 -12.37 5.80 0.48
C ILE A 19 -12.92 4.51 -0.13
N ALA A 20 -12.48 3.34 0.35
CA ALA A 20 -12.96 2.04 -0.12
C ALA A 20 -14.49 1.93 -0.02
N LYS A 21 -15.06 2.38 1.11
CA LYS A 21 -16.51 2.43 1.31
C LYS A 21 -17.20 3.42 0.37
N LYS A 22 -16.63 4.62 0.16
CA LYS A 22 -17.17 5.64 -0.77
C LYS A 22 -17.34 5.08 -2.18
N ILE A 23 -16.35 4.32 -2.67
CA ILE A 23 -16.34 3.83 -4.06
C ILE A 23 -16.88 2.40 -4.23
N GLY A 24 -17.31 1.75 -3.15
CA GLY A 24 -17.83 0.37 -3.17
C GLY A 24 -16.77 -0.69 -3.51
N ARG A 25 -15.52 -0.49 -3.05
CA ARG A 25 -14.39 -1.39 -3.28
C ARG A 25 -13.75 -1.82 -1.97
N THR A 26 -12.78 -2.73 -2.03
CA THR A 26 -12.02 -3.14 -0.85
C THR A 26 -10.81 -2.22 -0.59
N PRO A 27 -10.32 -2.11 0.66
CA PRO A 27 -9.12 -1.34 0.97
C PRO A 27 -7.89 -1.78 0.17
N ALA A 28 -7.79 -3.08 -0.12
CA ALA A 28 -6.71 -3.63 -0.94
C ALA A 28 -6.79 -3.11 -2.38
N GLN A 29 -7.99 -3.08 -2.98
CA GLN A 29 -8.20 -2.55 -4.32
C GLN A 29 -7.84 -1.06 -4.40
N VAL A 30 -8.23 -0.26 -3.41
CA VAL A 30 -7.87 1.17 -3.34
C VAL A 30 -6.35 1.36 -3.27
N ALA A 31 -5.67 0.61 -2.40
CA ALA A 31 -4.21 0.70 -2.26
C ALA A 31 -3.47 0.34 -3.56
N LEU A 32 -3.92 -0.71 -4.26
CA LEU A 32 -3.37 -1.11 -5.55
C LEU A 32 -3.65 -0.05 -6.62
N ARG A 33 -4.89 0.46 -6.68
CA ARG A 33 -5.30 1.47 -7.66
C ARG A 33 -4.50 2.77 -7.49
N TYR A 34 -4.27 3.20 -6.27
CA TYR A 34 -3.47 4.40 -5.95
C TYR A 34 -2.07 4.36 -6.57
N LEU A 35 -1.38 3.24 -6.42
CA LEU A 35 -0.05 3.06 -7.00
C LEU A 35 -0.10 3.01 -8.54
N LEU A 36 -1.07 2.28 -9.09
CA LEU A 36 -1.27 2.17 -10.54
C LEU A 36 -1.56 3.53 -11.20
N GLN A 37 -2.41 4.37 -10.58
CA GLN A 37 -2.70 5.72 -11.10
C GLN A 37 -1.48 6.65 -11.08
N ARG A 38 -0.50 6.39 -10.22
CA ARG A 38 0.77 7.11 -10.19
C ARG A 38 1.81 6.57 -11.19
N GLY A 39 1.44 5.57 -12.00
CA GLY A 39 2.34 4.91 -12.94
C GLY A 39 3.29 3.89 -12.30
N ILE A 40 3.03 3.48 -11.06
CA ILE A 40 3.87 2.50 -10.35
C ILE A 40 3.31 1.09 -10.59
N VAL A 41 4.18 0.17 -11.04
CA VAL A 41 3.83 -1.25 -11.19
C VAL A 41 3.74 -1.91 -9.83
N VAL A 42 2.61 -2.58 -9.56
CA VAL A 42 2.31 -3.20 -8.26
C VAL A 42 2.49 -4.71 -8.28
N LEU A 43 3.02 -5.26 -7.18
CA LEU A 43 3.08 -6.70 -6.94
C LEU A 43 2.15 -7.06 -5.79
N ALA A 44 1.04 -7.72 -6.10
CA ALA A 44 0.06 -8.17 -5.12
C ALA A 44 0.15 -9.68 -4.93
N LYS A 45 0.61 -10.13 -3.76
CA LYS A 45 0.75 -11.56 -3.46
C LYS A 45 -0.42 -12.07 -2.61
N SER A 46 -1.06 -13.14 -3.05
CA SER A 46 -2.12 -13.85 -2.32
C SER A 46 -2.05 -15.35 -2.61
N TYR A 47 -2.52 -16.17 -1.66
CA TYR A 47 -2.78 -17.61 -1.85
C TYR A 47 -4.27 -17.95 -1.90
N THR A 48 -5.13 -16.97 -1.62
CA THR A 48 -6.59 -17.15 -1.62
C THR A 48 -7.14 -16.74 -2.98
N GLU A 49 -7.81 -17.66 -3.67
CA GLU A 49 -8.33 -17.45 -5.03
C GLU A 49 -9.24 -16.22 -5.13
N HIS A 50 -10.17 -16.04 -4.19
CA HIS A 50 -11.03 -14.86 -4.14
C HIS A 50 -10.23 -13.56 -4.11
N ARG A 51 -9.19 -13.48 -3.29
CA ARG A 51 -8.33 -12.28 -3.19
C ARG A 51 -7.48 -12.07 -4.45
N ILE A 52 -7.07 -13.13 -5.13
CA ILE A 52 -6.36 -13.03 -6.41
C ILE A 52 -7.29 -12.39 -7.45
N LYS A 53 -8.53 -12.87 -7.55
CA LYS A 53 -9.56 -12.30 -8.44
C LYS A 53 -9.88 -10.85 -8.08
N GLU A 54 -10.07 -10.56 -6.79
CA GLU A 54 -10.34 -9.21 -6.27
C GLU A 54 -9.23 -8.22 -6.61
N ASN A 55 -7.96 -8.62 -6.45
CA ASN A 55 -6.80 -7.77 -6.75
C ASN A 55 -6.67 -7.43 -8.25
N LEU A 56 -7.26 -8.24 -9.14
CA LEU A 56 -7.29 -7.95 -10.59
C LEU A 56 -8.38 -6.95 -10.97
N GLN A 57 -9.38 -6.74 -10.13
CA GLN A 57 -10.48 -5.80 -10.33
C GLN A 57 -10.10 -4.38 -9.87
N VAL A 58 -8.94 -3.90 -10.32
CA VAL A 58 -8.40 -2.55 -10.01
C VAL A 58 -8.29 -1.65 -11.23
N PHE A 59 -8.71 -2.16 -12.40
CA PHE A 59 -8.65 -1.46 -13.67
C PHE A 59 -10.00 -0.87 -14.11
N ASP A 60 -11.08 -1.23 -13.42
CA ASP A 60 -12.47 -0.87 -13.73
C ASP A 60 -12.99 0.35 -12.95
N PHE A 61 -12.14 1.02 -12.18
CA PHE A 61 -12.46 2.27 -11.49
C PHE A 61 -11.25 3.21 -11.44
N GLN A 62 -11.49 4.46 -11.06
CA GLN A 62 -10.45 5.48 -10.84
C GLN A 62 -10.72 6.20 -9.52
N LEU A 63 -9.66 6.63 -8.86
CA LEU A 63 -9.70 7.51 -7.69
C LEU A 63 -9.72 8.96 -8.16
N GLU A 64 -10.61 9.75 -7.55
CA GLU A 64 -10.68 11.20 -7.74
C GLU A 64 -9.45 11.88 -7.16
N GLU A 65 -9.16 13.10 -7.62
CA GLU A 65 -7.99 13.87 -7.15
C GLU A 65 -8.01 14.10 -5.63
N GLU A 66 -9.18 14.35 -5.05
CA GLU A 66 -9.36 14.51 -3.61
C GLU A 66 -8.99 13.24 -2.82
N ASP A 67 -9.40 12.08 -3.32
CA ASP A 67 -9.08 10.78 -2.71
C ASP A 67 -7.59 10.47 -2.87
N MET A 68 -7.00 10.80 -4.04
CA MET A 68 -5.56 10.67 -4.29
C MET A 68 -4.73 11.53 -3.33
N ASN A 69 -5.16 12.77 -3.08
CA ASN A 69 -4.50 13.68 -2.14
C ASN A 69 -4.63 13.19 -0.69
N SER A 70 -5.79 12.64 -0.32
CA SER A 70 -6.02 12.04 0.99
C SER A 70 -5.10 10.83 1.24
N LEU A 71 -4.91 9.99 0.21
CA LEU A 71 -3.98 8.85 0.26
C LEU A 71 -2.52 9.29 0.25
N TYR A 72 -2.18 10.39 -0.42
CA TYR A 72 -0.84 10.95 -0.37
C TYR A 72 -0.46 11.42 1.05
N ALA A 73 -1.41 12.03 1.75
CA ALA A 73 -1.23 12.47 3.14
C ALA A 73 -1.06 11.32 4.15
N LEU A 74 -1.35 10.07 3.78
CA LEU A 74 -1.13 8.90 4.63
C LEU A 74 0.34 8.51 4.78
N ASN A 75 1.25 9.09 3.99
CA ASN A 75 2.66 8.75 4.07
C ASN A 75 3.24 9.09 5.45
N LYS A 76 3.78 8.08 6.14
CA LYS A 76 4.44 8.21 7.46
C LYS A 76 5.95 8.04 7.38
N ASN A 77 6.53 7.87 6.18
CA ASN A 77 7.93 7.51 5.98
C ASN A 77 8.36 6.26 6.77
N ILE A 78 7.43 5.32 7.00
CA ILE A 78 7.68 4.05 7.67
C ILE A 78 7.94 2.98 6.61
N ARG A 79 9.09 2.29 6.73
CA ARG A 79 9.43 1.11 5.92
C ARG A 79 9.04 -0.14 6.70
N TYR A 80 8.19 -1.00 6.11
CA TYR A 80 7.79 -2.28 6.70
C TYR A 80 8.92 -3.31 6.73
N ASP A 81 9.80 -3.25 5.74
CA ASP A 81 10.94 -4.14 5.59
C ASP A 81 12.23 -3.32 5.60
N LYS A 82 12.82 -3.17 6.78
CA LYS A 82 14.08 -2.44 6.97
C LYS A 82 15.29 -3.36 6.88
N MET A 83 15.14 -4.68 6.96
CA MET A 83 16.26 -5.62 7.05
C MET A 83 17.32 -5.18 8.10
N PRO A 84 16.95 -4.99 9.39
CA PRO A 84 17.85 -4.44 10.40
C PRO A 84 19.11 -5.28 10.63
N MET A 85 19.07 -6.57 10.31
CA MET A 85 20.24 -7.46 10.37
C MET A 85 21.39 -7.00 9.45
N TRP A 86 21.12 -6.18 8.44
CA TRP A 86 22.10 -5.73 7.46
C TRP A 86 22.45 -4.25 7.59
N GLU A 87 22.02 -3.59 8.67
CA GLU A 87 22.21 -2.16 8.89
C GLU A 87 23.69 -1.75 8.94
N ASP A 88 24.55 -2.62 9.46
CA ASP A 88 26.00 -2.41 9.56
C ASP A 88 26.73 -2.56 8.21
N HIS A 89 26.05 -3.00 7.14
CA HIS A 89 26.68 -3.15 5.85
C HIS A 89 27.01 -1.77 5.25
N PRO A 90 28.23 -1.54 4.71
CA PRO A 90 28.62 -0.23 4.17
C PRO A 90 27.73 0.29 3.02
N LYS A 91 26.95 -0.60 2.40
CA LYS A 91 25.99 -0.27 1.33
C LYS A 91 24.53 -0.51 1.77
N TYR A 92 24.26 -0.44 3.06
CA TYR A 92 22.89 -0.54 3.53
C TYR A 92 22.07 0.62 2.96
N PRO A 93 20.98 0.34 2.23
CA PRO A 93 20.34 1.33 1.36
C PRO A 93 19.42 2.31 2.07
N PHE A 94 19.23 2.20 3.39
CA PHE A 94 18.23 2.99 4.12
C PHE A 94 18.82 3.99 5.14
N HIS A 95 20.14 4.26 5.07
CA HIS A 95 20.77 5.34 5.82
C HIS A 95 20.55 6.72 5.20
N ASP A 96 20.49 6.77 3.86
CA ASP A 96 20.23 8.00 3.12
C ASP A 96 18.73 8.37 3.13
N GLU A 97 18.41 9.62 2.80
CA GLU A 97 17.03 10.14 2.83
C GLU A 97 16.10 9.41 1.83
N TYR A 98 16.60 9.07 0.63
CA TYR A 98 15.83 8.40 -0.42
C TYR A 98 16.70 7.60 -1.41
#